data_AF-A0A352FNQ6-F1
#
_entry.id   AF-A0A352FNQ6-F1
#
_cell.length_a   1.000
_cell.length_b   1.000
_cell.length_c   1.000
_cell.angle_alpha   90.00
_cell.angle_beta   90.00
_cell.angle_gamma   90.00
#
_symmetry.space_group_name_H-M   'P 1'
#
loop_
_entity.id
_entity.type
_entity.pdbx_description
1 polymer ?
#
loop_
_entity_poly.entity_id
_entity_poly.type
_entity_poly.pdbx_seq_one_letter_code
_entity_poly.pdbx_strand_id
1 'polypeptide(L)'
;MRQTSPARGQALADATQQAMNKANSIAQALGGHVLRVVEESEAATVGGDGFNQVYAQTREMNEDLSKMKPTPVASGQLSIKSNVQLIVEIEG
;
A
#
# COMPACT_ATOMS: atom_id res chain seq x y z
N MET A 1 16.83 3.15 -10.52
CA MET A 1 15.43 3.20 -10.99
C MET A 1 14.58 2.43 -10.00
N ARG A 2 13.67 3.08 -9.27
CA ARG A 2 12.79 2.42 -8.29
C ARG A 2 11.75 1.60 -9.04
N GLN A 3 11.90 0.28 -9.07
CA GLN A 3 10.90 -0.63 -9.63
C GLN A 3 9.67 -0.61 -8.71
N THR A 4 8.62 0.11 -9.09
CA THR A 4 7.30 -0.05 -8.47
C THR A 4 6.85 -1.48 -8.74
N SER A 5 6.73 -2.31 -7.69
CA SER A 5 6.24 -3.68 -7.82
C SER A 5 4.83 -3.66 -8.44
N PRO A 6 4.50 -4.51 -9.44
CA PRO A 6 3.16 -4.60 -10.01
C PRO A 6 2.06 -4.79 -8.95
N ALA A 7 2.38 -5.52 -7.87
CA ALA A 7 1.46 -5.76 -6.76
C ALA A 7 1.16 -4.49 -5.95
N ARG A 8 2.07 -3.51 -5.91
CA ARG A 8 1.82 -2.18 -5.32
C ARG A 8 0.87 -1.36 -6.16
N GLY A 9 1.06 -1.37 -7.49
CA GLY A 9 0.17 -0.68 -8.42
C GLY A 9 -1.26 -1.21 -8.34
N GLN A 10 -1.41 -2.54 -8.24
CA GLN A 10 -2.72 -3.16 -8.06
C GLN A 10 -3.36 -2.75 -6.71
N ALA A 11 -2.61 -2.85 -5.61
CA ALA A 11 -3.14 -2.47 -4.29
C ALA A 11 -3.57 -0.98 -4.24
N LEU A 12 -2.85 -0.10 -4.95
CA LEU A 12 -3.21 1.31 -5.06
C LEU A 12 -4.50 1.52 -5.87
N ALA A 13 -4.63 0.84 -7.02
CA ALA A 13 -5.83 0.90 -7.83
C ALA A 13 -7.06 0.40 -7.07
N ASP A 14 -6.93 -0.73 -6.37
CA ASP A 14 -8.01 -1.31 -5.55
C ASP A 14 -8.42 -0.34 -4.42
N ALA A 15 -7.44 0.27 -3.74
CA ALA A 15 -7.72 1.25 -2.68
C ALA A 15 -8.42 2.50 -3.21
N THR A 16 -8.00 3.00 -4.38
CA THR A 16 -8.60 4.17 -5.03
C THR A 16 -10.06 3.88 -5.43
N GLN A 17 -10.31 2.70 -6.00
CA GLN A 17 -11.67 2.29 -6.37
C GLN A 17 -12.58 2.18 -5.13
N GLN A 18 -12.08 1.61 -4.04
CA GLN A 18 -12.83 1.53 -2.78
C GLN A 18 -13.17 2.91 -2.22
N ALA A 19 -12.20 3.84 -2.23
CA ALA A 19 -12.41 5.21 -1.77
C ALA A 19 -13.46 5.95 -2.63
N MET A 20 -13.41 5.80 -3.96
CA MET A 20 -14.40 6.38 -4.88
C MET A 20 -15.80 5.80 -4.67
N ASN A 21 -15.91 4.47 -4.52
CA ASN A 21 -17.20 3.83 -4.24
C ASN A 21 -17.80 4.35 -2.92
N LYS A 22 -16.97 4.50 -1.89
CA LYS A 22 -17.39 5.06 -0.60
C LYS A 22 -17.85 6.51 -0.74
N ALA A 23 -17.12 7.34 -1.49
CA ALA A 23 -17.50 8.72 -1.76
C ALA A 23 -18.85 8.81 -2.48
N ASN A 24 -19.07 7.97 -3.51
CA ASN A 24 -20.34 7.89 -4.22
C ASN A 24 -21.50 7.48 -3.31
N SER A 25 -21.32 6.46 -2.47
CA SER A 25 -22.36 6.04 -1.52
C SER A 25 -22.70 7.14 -0.52
N ILE A 26 -21.70 7.89 -0.03
CA ILE A 26 -21.92 9.02 0.88
C ILE A 26 -22.67 10.15 0.15
N ALA A 27 -22.25 10.52 -1.06
CA ALA A 27 -22.91 11.56 -1.84
C ALA A 27 -24.38 11.23 -2.11
N GLN A 28 -24.68 9.99 -2.51
CA GLN A 28 -26.05 9.51 -2.71
C GLN A 28 -26.89 9.57 -1.43
N ALA A 29 -26.32 9.20 -0.29
CA ALA A 29 -27.00 9.28 1.01
C ALA A 29 -27.30 10.74 1.43
N LEU A 30 -26.54 11.70 0.91
CA LEU A 30 -26.77 13.14 1.09
C LEU A 30 -27.73 13.72 0.03
N GLY A 31 -28.25 12.91 -0.89
CA GLY A 31 -29.14 13.35 -1.97
C GLY A 31 -28.43 13.90 -3.21
N GLY A 32 -27.10 13.82 -3.26
CA GLY A 32 -26.28 14.33 -4.35
C GLY A 32 -25.48 13.25 -5.07
N HIS A 33 -24.49 13.69 -5.85
CA HIS A 33 -23.53 12.84 -6.53
C HIS A 33 -22.14 13.48 -6.51
N VAL A 34 -21.10 12.65 -6.67
CA VAL A 34 -19.73 13.15 -6.76
C VAL A 34 -19.56 13.87 -8.10
N LEU A 35 -19.25 15.16 -8.06
CA LEU A 35 -19.00 15.97 -9.25
C LEU A 35 -17.59 15.73 -9.78
N ARG A 36 -16.58 15.80 -8.89
CA ARG A 36 -15.18 15.56 -9.23
C ARG A 36 -14.32 15.29 -7.99
N VAL A 37 -13.16 14.69 -8.22
CA VAL A 37 -12.07 14.60 -7.23
C VAL A 37 -11.29 15.92 -7.25
N VAL A 38 -11.13 16.53 -6.09
CA VAL A 38 -10.39 17.79 -5.89
C VAL A 38 -8.94 17.50 -5.53
N GLU A 39 -8.72 16.50 -4.69
CA GLU A 39 -7.39 16.11 -4.23
C GLU A 39 -7.32 14.59 -4.03
N GLU A 40 -6.18 14.02 -4.40
CA GLU A 40 -5.82 12.63 -4.15
C GLU A 40 -4.47 12.60 -3.44
N SER A 41 -4.40 11.88 -2.32
CA SER A 41 -3.17 11.67 -1.56
C SER A 41 -2.95 10.18 -1.31
N GLU A 42 -1.82 9.66 -1.81
CA GLU A 42 -1.36 8.30 -1.53
C GLU A 42 -0.50 8.32 -0.26
N ALA A 43 -0.92 7.62 0.79
CA ALA A 43 -0.02 7.32 1.89
C ALA A 43 0.86 6.13 1.51
N ALA A 44 2.15 6.18 1.88
CA ALA A 44 3.16 5.22 1.48
C ALA A 44 2.68 3.76 1.62
N THR A 45 2.80 2.98 0.54
CA THR A 45 2.56 1.54 0.57
C THR A 45 3.57 0.88 1.49
N VAL A 46 3.10 0.40 2.64
CA VAL A 46 3.88 -0.49 3.51
C VAL A 46 3.75 -1.90 2.95
N GLY A 47 4.84 -2.41 2.37
CA GLY A 47 4.99 -3.85 2.18
C GLY A 47 4.97 -4.50 3.57
N GLY A 48 4.20 -5.59 3.73
CA GLY A 48 4.10 -6.30 5.01
C GLY A 48 5.46 -6.65 5.61
N ASP A 49 5.46 -7.00 6.90
CA ASP A 49 6.60 -7.06 7.85
C ASP A 49 7.93 -7.69 7.34
N GLY A 50 7.94 -8.40 6.21
CA GLY A 50 9.14 -8.96 5.58
C GLY A 50 9.86 -8.08 4.54
N PHE A 51 9.25 -7.01 4.00
CA PHE A 51 9.89 -6.26 2.90
C PHE A 51 11.04 -5.33 3.37
N ASN A 52 11.01 -4.88 4.62
CA ASN A 52 12.00 -3.95 5.17
C ASN A 52 13.27 -4.64 5.72
N GLN A 53 13.23 -5.95 5.99
CA GLN A 53 14.38 -6.65 6.60
C GLN A 53 15.49 -7.01 5.60
N VAL A 54 15.17 -7.15 4.31
CA VAL A 54 16.14 -7.63 3.30
C VAL A 54 17.21 -6.57 2.99
N TYR A 55 16.90 -5.28 3.07
CA TYR A 55 17.86 -4.21 2.76
C TYR A 55 18.73 -3.78 3.94
N ALA A 56 18.37 -4.12 5.18
CA ALA A 56 19.18 -3.81 6.36
C ALA A 56 20.31 -4.84 6.61
N GLN A 57 20.14 -6.08 6.15
CA GLN A 57 21.05 -7.18 6.46
C GLN A 57 22.35 -7.22 5.65
N THR A 58 22.49 -6.45 4.56
CA THR A 58 23.69 -6.52 3.71
C THR A 58 24.92 -5.84 4.32
N ARG A 59 24.78 -5.06 5.41
CA ARG A 59 25.92 -4.35 6.04
C ARG A 59 26.52 -5.02 7.28
N GLU A 60 25.85 -6.01 7.88
CA GLU A 60 26.33 -6.68 9.11
C GLU A 60 26.84 -8.12 8.89
N MET A 61 26.69 -8.66 7.68
CA MET A 61 26.95 -10.07 7.36
C MET A 61 28.40 -10.37 6.95
N ASN A 62 29.39 -9.83 7.67
CA ASN A 62 30.81 -10.20 7.44
C ASN A 62 31.57 -10.69 8.68
N GLU A 63 30.98 -10.63 9.88
CA GLU A 63 31.66 -11.07 11.11
C GLU A 63 31.19 -12.42 11.70
N ASP A 64 30.05 -12.98 11.27
CA ASP A 64 29.38 -14.05 12.06
C ASP A 64 28.96 -15.31 11.26
N LEU A 65 29.67 -15.62 10.17
CA LEU A 65 29.37 -16.76 9.28
C LEU A 65 29.65 -18.15 9.90
N SER A 66 30.33 -18.24 11.04
CA SER A 66 30.74 -19.53 11.65
C SER A 66 29.74 -20.09 12.67
N LYS A 67 28.67 -19.38 13.03
CA LYS A 67 27.73 -19.77 14.10
C LYS A 67 26.24 -19.73 13.74
N MET A 68 25.88 -19.39 12.50
CA MET A 68 24.47 -19.25 12.13
C MET A 68 23.82 -20.61 11.85
N LYS A 69 23.03 -21.09 12.82
CA LYS A 69 21.98 -22.08 12.57
C LYS A 69 21.05 -21.52 11.48
N PRO A 70 20.58 -22.32 10.51
CA PRO A 70 19.67 -21.84 9.47
C PRO A 70 18.41 -21.29 10.13
N THR A 71 18.21 -19.97 10.09
CA THR A 71 16.92 -19.39 10.43
C THR A 71 15.93 -19.82 9.34
N PRO A 72 14.80 -20.43 9.71
CA PRO A 72 13.81 -20.83 8.72
C PRO A 72 13.29 -19.59 7.98
N VAL A 73 13.64 -19.44 6.71
CA VAL A 73 13.04 -18.43 5.84
C VAL A 73 11.69 -18.98 5.37
N ALA A 74 10.63 -18.63 6.10
CA ALA A 74 9.28 -18.87 5.61
C ALA A 74 9.07 -17.96 4.39
N SER A 75 8.93 -18.55 3.20
CA SER A 75 8.37 -17.86 2.03
C SER A 75 6.87 -17.63 2.28
N GLY A 76 6.56 -16.75 3.23
CA GLY A 76 5.19 -16.37 3.59
C GLY A 76 4.54 -15.53 2.51
N GLN A 77 3.20 -15.49 2.50
CA GLN A 77 2.44 -14.67 1.57
C GLN A 77 2.77 -13.18 1.79
N LEU A 78 3.18 -12.50 0.72
CA LEU A 78 3.43 -11.05 0.75
C LEU A 78 2.09 -10.31 0.78
N SER A 79 1.76 -9.72 1.94
CA SER A 79 0.62 -8.81 2.07
C SER A 79 1.08 -7.37 1.79
N ILE A 80 0.39 -6.68 0.90
CA ILE A 80 0.67 -5.27 0.55
C ILE A 80 -0.56 -4.45 0.94
N LYS A 81 -0.34 -3.36 1.68
CA LYS A 81 -1.39 -2.42 2.05
C LYS A 81 -1.11 -1.06 1.43
N SER A 82 -2.12 -0.51 0.73
CA SER A 82 -2.11 0.85 0.20
C SER A 82 -3.24 1.64 0.84
N ASN A 83 -2.98 2.89 1.22
CA ASN A 83 -4.01 3.80 1.74
C ASN A 83 -4.09 5.02 0.82
N VAL A 84 -5.32 5.42 0.49
CA VAL A 84 -5.62 6.58 -0.36
C VAL A 84 -6.60 7.48 0.35
N GLN A 85 -6.35 8.78 0.30
CA GLN A 85 -7.29 9.81 0.75
C GLN A 85 -7.78 10.59 -0.47
N LEU A 86 -9.09 10.70 -0.61
CA LEU A 86 -9.75 11.47 -1.66
C LEU A 86 -10.54 12.61 -1.03
N ILE A 87 -10.37 13.83 -1.55
CA ILE A 87 -11.25 14.96 -1.30
C ILE A 87 -12.10 15.14 -2.55
N VAL A 88 -13.43 15.11 -2.39
CA VAL A 88 -14.37 15.18 -3.51
C VAL A 88 -15.33 16.35 -3.35
N GLU A 89 -15.75 16.91 -4.48
CA GLU A 89 -16.82 17.89 -4.55
C GLU A 89 -18.15 17.16 -4.85
N ILE A 90 -19.22 17.53 -4.13
CA ILE A 90 -20.54 16.91 -4.26
C ILE A 90 -21.53 17.96 -4.77
N GLU A 91 -22.30 17.60 -5.79
CA GLU A 91 -23.42 18.38 -6.31
C GLU A 91 -24.74 17.74 -5.87
N GLY A 92 -25.70 18.55 -5.41
CA GLY A 92 -27.02 18.12 -4.93
C GLY A 92 -28.07 19.19 -5.12
#